data_AF-A0A117L655-F1
#
_entry.id   AF-A0A117L655-F1
#
_cell.length_a   1.000
_cell.length_b   1.000
_cell.length_c   1.000
_cell.angle_alpha   90.00
_cell.angle_beta   90.00
_cell.angle_gamma   90.00
#
_symmetry.space_group_name_H-M   'P 1'
#
loop_
_entity.id
_entity.type
_entity.pdbx_description
1 polymer ?
#
loop_
_entity_poly.entity_id
_entity_poly.type
_entity_poly.pdbx_seq_one_letter_code
_entity_poly.pdbx_strand_id
1 'polypeptide(L)'
;NAFGPLWLGPLKDQKFIEKMILKSEECELAQKKKALNFLNNLLEELDEPFFYDTHALARRNSLEVRKLSDIGAILQEKGYKVSRTHFSPTAIKTDAPFEDVLMTLKALQ
;
A
#
# COMPACT_ATOMS: atom_id res chain seq x y z
N ASN A 1 -22.05 13.41 -3.68
CA ASN A 1 -21.18 13.91 -4.77
C ASN A 1 -20.30 12.78 -5.26
N ALA A 2 -20.24 12.57 -6.57
CA ALA A 2 -19.30 11.64 -7.20
C ALA A 2 -18.02 12.40 -7.58
N PHE A 3 -16.88 11.71 -7.54
CA PHE A 3 -15.61 12.21 -8.03
C PHE A 3 -15.21 11.38 -9.26
N GLY A 4 -15.12 12.00 -10.44
CA GLY A 4 -14.71 11.28 -11.66
C GLY A 4 -15.12 11.95 -12.97
N PRO A 5 -14.75 11.34 -14.11
CA PRO A 5 -14.28 9.95 -14.26
C PRO A 5 -12.84 9.70 -13.79
N LEU A 6 -12.55 8.47 -13.34
CA LEU A 6 -11.23 8.02 -12.88
C LEU A 6 -10.86 6.69 -13.56
N TRP A 7 -9.56 6.45 -13.74
CA TRP A 7 -9.04 5.15 -14.11
C TRP A 7 -9.07 4.22 -12.88
N LEU A 8 -9.81 3.12 -12.98
CA LEU A 8 -9.95 2.11 -11.92
C LEU A 8 -9.33 0.76 -12.31
N GLY A 9 -8.61 0.71 -13.43
CA GLY A 9 -7.86 -0.47 -13.85
C GLY A 9 -6.49 -0.55 -13.17
N PRO A 10 -5.66 -1.53 -13.58
CA PRO A 10 -4.29 -1.68 -13.11
C PRO A 10 -3.49 -0.37 -13.22
N LEU A 11 -2.72 -0.03 -12.18
CA LEU A 11 -1.76 1.08 -12.20
C LEU A 11 -0.35 0.61 -12.59
N LYS A 12 -0.12 -0.70 -12.61
CA LYS A 12 1.18 -1.28 -12.96
C LYS A 12 1.06 -2.55 -13.78
N ASP A 13 2.14 -2.86 -14.49
CA ASP A 13 2.40 -4.17 -15.07
C ASP A 13 3.57 -4.81 -14.30
N GLN A 14 3.31 -5.95 -13.67
CA GLN A 14 4.30 -6.63 -12.82
C GLN A 14 5.56 -7.01 -13.60
N LYS A 15 5.40 -7.57 -14.82
CA LYS A 15 6.52 -8.01 -15.66
C LYS A 15 7.36 -6.83 -16.14
N PHE A 16 6.72 -5.69 -16.36
CA PHE A 16 7.41 -4.46 -16.72
C PHE A 16 8.29 -3.97 -15.56
N ILE A 17 7.77 -3.96 -14.33
CA ILE A 17 8.55 -3.57 -13.14
C ILE A 17 9.72 -4.53 -12.92
N GLU A 18 9.52 -5.84 -13.03
CA GLU A 18 10.60 -6.84 -12.93
C GLU A 18 11.73 -6.55 -13.93
N LYS A 19 11.37 -6.26 -15.19
CA LYS A 19 12.35 -5.87 -16.22
C LYS A 19 13.05 -4.55 -15.88
N MET A 20 12.35 -3.57 -15.31
CA MET A 20 12.96 -2.32 -14.87
C MET A 20 13.95 -2.53 -13.74
N ILE A 21 13.68 -3.44 -12.80
CA ILE A 21 14.60 -3.78 -11.70
C ILE A 21 15.88 -4.36 -12.28
N LEU A 22 15.77 -5.41 -13.10
CA LEU A 22 16.91 -6.05 -13.77
C LEU A 22 17.73 -5.01 -14.57
N LYS A 23 17.03 -4.15 -15.34
CA LYS A 23 17.73 -3.13 -16.11
C LYS A 23 18.44 -2.11 -15.24
N SER A 24 17.83 -1.72 -14.12
CA SER A 24 18.40 -0.77 -13.16
C SER A 24 19.64 -1.31 -12.46
N GLU A 25 19.76 -2.64 -12.31
CA GLU A 25 20.95 -3.30 -11.78
C GLU A 25 22.13 -3.24 -12.75
N GLU A 26 21.88 -3.25 -14.06
CA GLU A 26 22.93 -3.15 -15.09
C GLU A 26 23.38 -1.71 -15.36
N CYS A 27 22.47 -0.74 -15.22
CA CYS A 27 22.74 0.65 -15.57
C CYS A 27 23.47 1.42 -14.46
N GLU A 28 24.27 2.41 -14.88
CA GLU A 28 24.73 3.48 -14.01
C GLU A 28 23.62 4.53 -13.86
N LEU A 29 23.00 4.55 -12.68
CA LEU A 29 21.95 5.52 -12.34
C LEU A 29 22.48 6.46 -11.27
N ALA A 30 22.26 7.77 -11.46
CA ALA A 30 22.65 8.80 -10.49
C ALA A 30 22.15 8.52 -9.06
N GLN A 31 20.98 7.88 -8.93
CA GLN A 31 20.40 7.47 -7.64
C GLN A 31 19.99 5.99 -7.63
N LYS A 32 20.87 5.10 -8.10
CA LYS A 32 20.62 3.65 -8.26
C LYS A 32 19.91 3.00 -7.06
N LYS A 33 20.43 3.19 -5.85
CA LYS A 33 19.85 2.61 -4.62
C LYS A 33 18.40 3.05 -4.39
N LYS A 34 18.09 4.33 -4.60
CA LYS A 34 16.73 4.85 -4.42
C LYS A 34 15.78 4.33 -5.50
N ALA A 35 16.25 4.26 -6.75
CA ALA A 35 15.47 3.71 -7.84
C ALA A 35 15.10 2.24 -7.60
N LEU A 36 16.08 1.41 -7.21
CA LEU A 36 15.85 0.00 -6.89
C LEU A 36 14.90 -0.16 -5.69
N ASN A 37 15.08 0.61 -4.62
CA ASN A 37 14.17 0.57 -3.48
C ASN A 37 12.73 0.93 -3.88
N PHE A 38 12.55 1.96 -4.71
CA PHE A 38 11.23 2.36 -5.20
C PHE A 38 10.59 1.29 -6.08
N LEU A 39 11.35 0.70 -7.00
CA LEU A 39 10.85 -0.37 -7.87
C LEU A 39 10.49 -1.63 -7.11
N ASN A 40 11.29 -2.02 -6.10
CA ASN A 40 10.95 -3.15 -5.23
C ASN A 40 9.68 -2.88 -4.42
N ASN A 41 9.51 -1.66 -3.88
CA ASN A 41 8.26 -1.27 -3.23
C ASN A 41 7.06 -1.37 -4.17
N LEU A 42 7.20 -0.89 -5.42
CA LEU A 42 6.14 -1.01 -6.43
C LEU A 42 5.85 -2.46 -6.80
N LEU A 43 6.86 -3.33 -6.83
CA LEU A 43 6.71 -4.74 -7.15
C LEU A 43 5.87 -5.47 -6.09
N GLU A 44 6.10 -5.17 -4.82
CA GLU A 44 5.38 -5.73 -3.66
C GLU A 44 4.01 -5.08 -3.42
N GLU A 45 3.79 -3.85 -3.89
CA GLU A 45 2.55 -3.12 -3.69
C GLU A 45 1.35 -3.80 -4.40
N LEU A 46 0.21 -3.91 -3.73
CA LEU A 46 -1.02 -4.41 -4.35
C LEU A 46 -1.53 -3.44 -5.44
N ASP A 47 -2.08 -3.99 -6.51
CA ASP A 47 -2.71 -3.20 -7.57
C ASP A 47 -4.21 -2.99 -7.33
N GLU A 48 -4.58 -2.82 -6.06
CA GLU A 48 -5.94 -2.43 -5.66
C GLU A 48 -6.13 -0.91 -5.87
N PRO A 49 -7.31 -0.48 -6.36
CA PRO A 49 -7.67 0.93 -6.40
C PRO A 49 -7.68 1.55 -5.01
N PHE A 50 -7.12 2.76 -4.90
CA PHE A 50 -7.03 3.54 -3.65
C PHE A 50 -6.25 2.82 -2.54
N PHE A 51 -6.35 3.34 -1.32
CA PHE A 51 -5.65 2.86 -0.13
C PHE A 51 -6.30 3.45 1.13
N TYR A 52 -5.98 2.88 2.29
CA TYR A 52 -6.41 3.40 3.59
C TYR A 52 -5.25 4.07 4.30
N ASP A 53 -5.34 5.39 4.50
CA ASP A 53 -4.42 6.11 5.38
C ASP A 53 -4.82 5.88 6.83
N THR A 54 -4.03 5.07 7.55
CA THR A 54 -4.39 4.61 8.90
C THR A 54 -4.31 5.74 9.93
N HIS A 55 -3.45 6.75 9.71
CA HIS A 55 -3.38 7.93 10.56
C HIS A 55 -4.63 8.80 10.40
N ALA A 56 -5.09 9.01 9.16
CA ALA A 56 -6.31 9.74 8.88
C ALA A 56 -7.54 9.01 9.44
N LEU A 57 -7.61 7.68 9.29
CA LEU A 57 -8.68 6.87 9.87
C LEU A 57 -8.67 6.92 11.40
N ALA A 58 -7.50 6.77 12.03
CA ALA A 58 -7.38 6.85 13.49
C ALA A 58 -7.86 8.21 14.01
N ARG A 59 -7.37 9.32 13.41
CA ARG A 59 -7.80 10.67 13.77
C ARG A 59 -9.30 10.89 13.61
N ARG A 60 -9.90 10.42 12.51
CA ARG A 60 -11.35 10.58 12.24
C ARG A 60 -12.22 9.78 13.21
N ASN A 61 -11.68 8.74 13.83
CA ASN A 61 -12.41 7.86 14.74
C ASN A 61 -11.96 8.00 16.21
N SER A 62 -11.17 9.03 16.54
CA SER A 62 -10.63 9.27 17.89
C SER A 62 -9.84 8.08 18.44
N LEU A 63 -9.07 7.41 17.59
CA LEU A 63 -8.24 6.25 17.91
C LEU A 63 -6.75 6.64 17.99
N GLU A 64 -5.97 5.84 18.71
CA GLU A 64 -4.52 5.95 18.68
C GLU A 64 -3.95 5.45 17.34
N VAL A 65 -2.87 6.09 16.89
CA VAL A 65 -2.11 5.64 15.74
C VAL A 65 -1.31 4.39 16.11
N ARG A 66 -1.54 3.31 15.37
CA ARG A 66 -0.85 2.02 15.55
C ARG A 66 0.10 1.76 14.38
N LYS A 67 1.07 0.87 14.58
CA LYS A 67 2.04 0.54 13.52
C LYS A 67 1.34 -0.15 12.36
N LEU A 68 1.74 0.19 11.13
CA LEU A 68 1.21 -0.47 9.94
C LEU A 68 1.45 -1.99 9.93
N SER A 69 2.55 -2.45 10.54
CA SER A 69 2.84 -3.89 10.70
C SER A 69 1.74 -4.60 11.48
N ASP A 70 1.26 -3.99 12.56
CA ASP A 70 0.33 -4.63 13.49
C ASP A 70 -1.07 -4.68 12.86
N ILE A 71 -1.47 -3.59 12.18
CA ILE A 71 -2.70 -3.53 11.39
C ILE A 71 -2.66 -4.55 10.24
N GLY A 72 -1.53 -4.61 9.52
CA GLY A 72 -1.35 -5.52 8.41
C GLY A 72 -1.37 -6.98 8.83
N ALA A 73 -0.76 -7.33 9.96
CA ALA A 73 -0.74 -8.69 10.50
C ALA A 73 -2.17 -9.19 10.80
N ILE A 74 -3.00 -8.40 11.48
CA ILE A 74 -4.39 -8.81 11.77
C ILE A 74 -5.21 -8.99 10.49
N LEU A 75 -5.05 -8.12 9.50
CA LEU A 75 -5.72 -8.27 8.21
C LEU A 75 -5.27 -9.52 7.46
N GLN A 76 -3.96 -9.82 7.49
CA GLN A 76 -3.41 -11.04 6.90
C GLN A 76 -3.88 -12.31 7.64
N GLU A 77 -3.98 -12.29 8.97
CA GLU A 77 -4.54 -13.39 9.78
C GLU A 77 -6.00 -13.67 9.43
N LYS A 78 -6.76 -12.63 9.05
CA LYS A 78 -8.13 -12.75 8.52
C LYS A 78 -8.20 -13.23 7.06
N GLY A 79 -7.06 -13.44 6.41
CA GLY A 79 -6.96 -13.92 5.02
C GLY A 79 -6.95 -12.84 3.94
N TYR A 80 -6.87 -11.56 4.31
CA TYR A 80 -6.80 -10.46 3.36
C TYR A 80 -5.37 -10.25 2.84
N LYS A 81 -5.26 -9.78 1.60
CA LYS A 81 -3.99 -9.30 1.06
C LYS A 81 -3.71 -7.92 1.62
N VAL A 82 -2.46 -7.65 1.97
CA VAL A 82 -2.04 -6.33 2.46
C VAL A 82 -0.69 -5.98 1.87
N SER A 83 -0.53 -4.73 1.46
CA SER A 83 0.77 -4.14 1.19
C SER A 83 0.85 -2.72 1.74
N ARG A 84 2.08 -2.22 1.89
CA ARG A 84 2.31 -0.77 1.94
C ARG A 84 2.06 -0.17 0.55
N THR A 85 1.98 1.16 0.48
CA THR A 85 1.90 1.86 -0.80
C THR A 85 2.92 2.99 -0.86
N HIS A 86 3.47 3.22 -2.06
CA HIS A 86 4.33 4.37 -2.32
C HIS A 86 3.60 5.71 -2.22
N PHE A 87 2.26 5.73 -2.26
CA PHE A 87 1.46 6.96 -2.18
C PHE A 87 1.55 7.65 -0.81
N SER A 88 1.66 6.88 0.27
CA SER A 88 1.75 7.44 1.63
C SER A 88 2.47 6.48 2.58
N PRO A 89 3.41 6.97 3.42
CA PRO A 89 4.11 6.14 4.40
C PRO A 89 3.20 5.64 5.53
N THR A 90 2.00 6.22 5.67
CA THR A 90 1.00 5.92 6.70
C THR A 90 -0.18 5.13 6.14
N ALA A 91 -0.07 4.61 4.92
CA ALA A 91 -1.16 3.92 4.24
C ALA A 91 -0.87 2.46 3.94
N ILE A 92 -1.96 1.69 3.87
CA ILE A 92 -1.99 0.31 3.40
C ILE A 92 -2.94 0.17 2.22
N LYS A 93 -2.60 -0.73 1.30
CA LYS A 93 -3.56 -1.30 0.36
C LYS A 93 -3.98 -2.67 0.86
N THR A 94 -5.24 -3.01 0.62
CA THR A 94 -5.80 -4.30 0.98
C THR A 94 -7.07 -4.55 0.18
N ASP A 95 -7.39 -5.82 -0.07
CA ASP A 95 -8.67 -6.27 -0.60
C ASP A 95 -9.75 -6.40 0.49
N ALA A 96 -9.42 -6.05 1.74
CA ALA A 96 -10.38 -6.01 2.84
C ALA A 96 -11.43 -4.90 2.65
N PRO A 97 -12.71 -5.18 2.99
CA PRO A 97 -13.74 -4.16 3.05
C PRO A 97 -13.43 -3.13 4.14
N PHE A 98 -13.95 -1.91 3.97
CA PHE A 98 -13.68 -0.79 4.87
C PHE A 98 -14.00 -1.10 6.34
N GLU A 99 -15.10 -1.81 6.57
CA GLU A 99 -15.56 -2.22 7.90
C GLU A 99 -14.51 -3.07 8.61
N ASP A 100 -13.87 -4.02 7.91
CA ASP A 100 -12.84 -4.88 8.48
C ASP A 100 -11.57 -4.11 8.79
N VAL A 101 -11.18 -3.16 7.94
CA VAL A 101 -10.05 -2.27 8.21
C VAL A 101 -10.32 -1.46 9.48
N LEU A 102 -11.51 -0.86 9.59
CA LEU A 102 -11.87 -0.06 10.77
C LEU A 102 -11.95 -0.91 12.04
N MET A 103 -12.51 -2.13 11.97
CA MET A 103 -12.54 -3.06 13.10
C MET A 103 -11.14 -3.45 13.54
N THR A 104 -10.21 -3.69 12.60
CA THR A 104 -8.81 -3.97 12.90
C THR A 104 -8.15 -2.80 13.64
N LEU A 105 -8.38 -1.56 13.20
CA LEU A 105 -7.87 -0.38 13.91
C LEU A 105 -8.41 -0.29 15.36
N LYS A 106 -9.69 -0.61 15.56
CA LYS A 106 -10.35 -0.61 16.88
C LYS A 106 -9.88 -1.76 17.78
N ALA A 107 -9.51 -2.91 17.22
CA ALA A 107 -9.02 -4.06 17.98
C ALA A 107 -7.62 -3.84 18.58
N LEU A 108 -6.89 -2.83 18.11
CA LEU A 108 -5.53 -2.48 18.56
C LEU A 108 -5.51 -1.34 19.61
N GLN A 109 -6.67 -0.97 20.16
CA GLN A 109 -6.82 0.08 21.17
C GLN A 109 -6.67 -0.49 22.58
#